data_AF-A0A7S4K661-F1
#
_entry.id   AF-A0A7S4K661-F1
#
_cell.length_a   1.000
_cell.length_b   1.000
_cell.length_c   1.000
_cell.angle_alpha   90.00
_cell.angle_beta   90.00
_cell.angle_gamma   90.00
#
_symmetry.space_group_name_H-M   'P 1'
#
loop_
_entity.id
_entity.type
_entity.pdbx_description
1 polymer ?
#
loop_
_entity_poly.entity_id
_entity_poly.type
_entity_poly.pdbx_seq_one_letter_code
_entity_poly.pdbx_strand_id
1 'polypeptide(L)'
;MFPKNNTLVPVVTRNLRDFTLKDALKALGIDEVIVYCCNDGAVMRAWQIDQKTAGSMLNVFGDPLCEFTAACGMELTHPGPHSLGLVRRCKRWAMYVKNNIVEYVAVSEAENDPAGDDFPEATCAPAIIEAIHALEAGQRQNGPR
;
A
#
# COMPACT_ATOMS: atom_id res chain seq x y z
N MET A 1 -4.16 -16.21 5.40
CA MET A 1 -2.77 -16.71 5.42
C MET A 1 -1.91 -15.59 4.89
N PHE A 2 -1.10 -14.93 5.74
CA PHE A 2 -0.18 -13.89 5.25
C PHE A 2 0.87 -14.53 4.34
N PRO A 3 1.27 -13.87 3.25
CA PRO A 3 2.21 -14.43 2.28
C PRO A 3 3.57 -14.69 2.95
N LYS A 4 4.14 -15.88 2.72
CA LYS A 4 5.49 -16.25 3.22
C LYS A 4 6.64 -15.54 2.49
N ASN A 5 6.31 -14.58 1.63
CA ASN A 5 7.16 -14.01 0.59
C ASN A 5 7.32 -12.49 0.79
N ASN A 6 8.13 -11.82 -0.03
CA ASN A 6 8.31 -10.39 0.05
C ASN A 6 7.11 -9.68 -0.60
N THR A 7 6.41 -8.86 0.17
CA THR A 7 5.14 -8.27 -0.23
C THR A 7 5.14 -6.77 0.00
N LEU A 8 4.72 -6.03 -1.02
CA LEU A 8 4.42 -4.61 -0.91
C LEU A 8 2.91 -4.43 -0.76
N VAL A 9 2.46 -3.80 0.31
CA VAL A 9 1.03 -3.59 0.58
C VAL A 9 0.70 -2.09 0.54
N PRO A 10 0.31 -1.54 -0.61
CA PRO A 10 -0.22 -0.17 -0.71
C PRO A 10 -1.73 -0.10 -0.43
N VAL A 11 -2.18 1.02 0.11
CA VAL A 11 -3.59 1.44 0.08
C VAL A 11 -3.83 2.32 -1.14
N VAL A 12 -4.79 1.88 -1.97
CA VAL A 12 -5.42 2.60 -3.09
C VAL A 12 -4.47 3.54 -3.83
N THR A 13 -3.79 3.11 -4.91
CA THR A 13 -3.03 4.07 -5.74
C THR A 13 -3.94 4.68 -6.82
N ARG A 14 -3.84 6.00 -7.07
CA ARG A 14 -4.62 6.68 -8.15
C ARG A 14 -4.31 6.12 -9.54
N ASN A 15 -3.20 5.40 -9.69
CA ASN A 15 -2.70 4.92 -10.98
C ASN A 15 -2.14 3.49 -10.84
N LEU A 16 -3.03 2.49 -10.71
CA LEU A 16 -2.66 1.07 -10.75
C LEU A 16 -2.08 0.63 -12.11
N ARG A 17 -2.19 1.50 -13.12
CA ARG A 17 -1.79 1.26 -14.51
C ARG A 17 -0.31 1.48 -14.78
N ASP A 18 0.47 1.99 -13.82
CA ASP A 18 1.90 2.25 -14.01
C ASP A 18 2.71 0.94 -13.92
N PHE A 19 2.49 0.08 -14.91
CA PHE A 19 3.11 -1.24 -15.07
C PHE A 19 4.63 -1.17 -15.28
N THR A 20 5.19 0.02 -15.52
CA THR A 20 6.63 0.28 -15.63
C THR A 20 7.37 -0.12 -14.35
N LEU A 21 6.69 -0.05 -13.20
CA LEU A 21 7.28 -0.36 -11.90
C LEU A 21 7.33 -1.86 -11.61
N LYS A 22 6.64 -2.70 -12.38
CA LYS A 22 6.63 -4.16 -12.20
C LYS A 22 8.04 -4.74 -12.25
N ASP A 23 8.84 -4.33 -13.23
CA ASP A 23 10.19 -4.87 -13.41
C ASP A 23 11.14 -4.35 -12.33
N ALA A 24 10.98 -3.10 -11.88
CA ALA A 24 11.72 -2.54 -10.76
C ALA A 24 11.39 -3.25 -9.44
N LEU A 25 10.10 -3.48 -9.14
CA LEU A 25 9.66 -4.19 -7.94
C LEU A 25 10.16 -5.64 -7.94
N LYS A 26 10.11 -6.32 -9.10
CA LYS A 26 10.68 -7.66 -9.25
C LYS A 26 12.20 -7.68 -9.07
N ALA A 27 12.92 -6.68 -9.57
CA ALA A 27 14.37 -6.56 -9.38
C ALA A 27 14.76 -6.39 -7.90
N LEU A 28 13.88 -5.80 -7.10
CA LEU A 28 14.00 -5.73 -5.63
C LEU A 28 13.61 -7.03 -4.92
N GLY A 29 13.20 -8.07 -5.64
CA GLY A 29 12.74 -9.33 -5.07
C GLY A 29 11.38 -9.23 -4.40
N ILE A 30 10.49 -8.33 -4.86
CA ILE A 30 9.07 -8.31 -4.45
C ILE A 30 8.31 -9.34 -5.27
N ASP A 31 7.66 -10.27 -4.59
CA ASP A 31 6.90 -11.36 -5.20
C ASP A 31 5.46 -10.94 -5.51
N GLU A 32 4.87 -10.12 -4.64
CA GLU A 32 3.46 -9.77 -4.67
C GLU A 32 3.24 -8.30 -4.25
N VAL A 33 2.30 -7.65 -4.93
CA VAL A 33 1.77 -6.34 -4.52
C VAL A 33 0.32 -6.50 -4.11
N ILE A 34 -0.02 -6.13 -2.87
CA ILE A 34 -1.38 -6.22 -2.33
C ILE A 34 -1.98 -4.83 -2.21
N VAL A 35 -2.96 -4.52 -3.04
CA VAL A 35 -3.74 -3.30 -2.90
C VAL A 35 -4.99 -3.62 -2.09
N TYR A 36 -5.22 -2.90 -1.01
CA TYR A 36 -6.45 -3.07 -0.25
C TYR A 36 -7.18 -1.75 -0.02
N CYS A 37 -8.50 -1.83 0.24
CA CYS A 37 -9.35 -0.69 0.56
C CYS A 37 -10.50 -1.10 1.49
N CYS A 38 -11.07 -0.14 2.21
CA CYS A 38 -12.29 -0.28 3.02
C CYS A 38 -13.56 -0.37 2.14
N ASN A 39 -13.54 -1.26 1.17
CA ASN A 39 -14.64 -1.59 0.26
C ASN A 39 -14.86 -3.11 0.29
N ASP A 40 -16.03 -3.56 -0.16
CA ASP A 40 -16.27 -5.00 -0.31
C ASP A 40 -15.49 -5.59 -1.50
N GLY A 41 -15.36 -6.92 -1.49
CA GLY A 41 -14.60 -7.64 -2.51
C GLY A 41 -15.17 -7.53 -3.93
N ALA A 42 -16.49 -7.29 -4.11
CA ALA A 42 -17.08 -7.13 -5.43
C ALA A 42 -16.67 -5.80 -6.06
N VAL A 43 -16.67 -4.71 -5.28
CA VAL A 43 -16.15 -3.41 -5.71
C VAL A 43 -14.66 -3.49 -6.04
N MET A 44 -13.86 -4.12 -5.17
CA MET A 44 -12.42 -4.25 -5.41
C MET A 44 -12.13 -5.07 -6.68
N ARG A 45 -12.87 -6.15 -6.92
CA ARG A 45 -12.74 -6.96 -8.14
C ARG A 45 -13.13 -6.19 -9.40
N ALA A 46 -14.26 -5.47 -9.37
CA ALA A 46 -14.69 -4.65 -10.50
C ALA A 46 -13.65 -3.58 -10.83
N TRP A 47 -13.07 -2.95 -9.80
CA TRP A 47 -12.00 -1.98 -9.97
C TRP A 47 -10.73 -2.59 -10.56
N GLN A 48 -10.28 -3.76 -10.11
CA GLN A 48 -9.12 -4.44 -10.70
C GLN A 48 -9.29 -4.73 -12.20
N ILE A 49 -10.50 -5.10 -12.62
CA ILE A 49 -10.84 -5.33 -14.03
C ILE A 49 -10.79 -4.02 -14.82
N ASP A 50 -11.38 -2.95 -14.30
CA ASP A 50 -11.35 -1.61 -14.91
C ASP A 50 -9.91 -1.05 -15.04
N GLN A 51 -9.07 -1.36 -14.07
CA GLN A 51 -7.66 -0.98 -14.07
C GLN A 51 -6.80 -1.88 -14.95
N LYS A 52 -7.36 -2.97 -15.48
CA LYS A 52 -6.69 -3.95 -16.35
C LYS A 52 -5.45 -4.58 -15.70
N THR A 53 -5.51 -4.79 -14.39
CA THR A 53 -4.42 -5.39 -13.60
C THR A 53 -4.66 -6.84 -13.21
N ALA A 54 -5.80 -7.42 -13.61
CA ALA A 54 -6.11 -8.83 -13.38
C ALA A 54 -5.05 -9.75 -14.02
N GLY A 55 -4.55 -10.74 -13.25
CA GLY A 55 -3.50 -11.66 -13.69
C GLY A 55 -2.07 -11.09 -13.63
N SER A 56 -1.89 -9.89 -13.08
CA SER A 56 -0.57 -9.32 -12.78
C SER A 56 -0.07 -9.77 -11.40
N MET A 57 1.08 -9.24 -10.95
CA MET A 57 1.55 -9.45 -9.57
C MET A 57 0.73 -8.66 -8.53
N LEU A 58 -0.25 -7.87 -8.99
CA LEU A 58 -1.09 -7.03 -8.16
C LEU A 58 -2.39 -7.75 -7.82
N ASN A 59 -2.55 -8.04 -6.53
CA ASN A 59 -3.77 -8.60 -5.96
C ASN A 59 -4.55 -7.52 -5.21
N VAL A 60 -5.87 -7.55 -5.34
CA VAL A 60 -6.76 -6.60 -4.66
C VAL A 60 -7.53 -7.30 -3.54
N PHE A 61 -7.67 -6.63 -2.40
CA PHE A 61 -8.41 -7.15 -1.25
C PHE A 61 -9.37 -6.09 -0.70
N GLY A 62 -10.53 -6.54 -0.23
CA GLY A 62 -11.49 -5.70 0.47
C GLY A 62 -11.37 -5.84 1.97
N ASP A 63 -11.47 -4.73 2.70
CA ASP A 63 -11.56 -4.64 4.15
C ASP A 63 -12.89 -3.96 4.55
N PRO A 64 -14.05 -4.57 4.24
CA PRO A 64 -15.35 -3.90 4.40
C PRO A 64 -15.70 -3.56 5.85
N LEU A 65 -15.15 -4.30 6.82
CA LEU A 65 -15.37 -4.07 8.25
C LEU A 65 -14.31 -3.14 8.88
N CYS A 66 -13.29 -2.73 8.11
CA CYS A 66 -12.14 -1.95 8.58
C CYS A 66 -11.34 -2.62 9.70
N GLU A 67 -11.41 -3.96 9.82
CA GLU A 67 -10.75 -4.70 10.89
C GLU A 67 -9.23 -4.70 10.70
N PHE A 68 -8.77 -4.88 9.47
CA PHE A 68 -7.34 -4.80 9.16
C PHE A 68 -6.85 -3.36 9.31
N THR A 69 -7.60 -2.40 8.80
CA THR A 69 -7.29 -0.97 8.93
C THR A 69 -7.16 -0.54 10.40
N ALA A 70 -8.08 -0.97 11.26
CA ALA A 70 -8.03 -0.71 12.70
C ALA A 70 -6.82 -1.40 13.37
N ALA A 71 -6.56 -2.66 13.03
CA ALA A 71 -5.40 -3.39 13.56
C ALA A 71 -4.06 -2.75 13.21
N CYS A 72 -3.98 -2.07 12.05
CA CYS A 72 -2.80 -1.32 11.63
C CYS A 72 -2.75 0.12 12.17
N GLY A 73 -3.80 0.59 12.85
CA GLY A 73 -3.89 1.98 13.32
C GLY A 73 -4.02 3.01 12.19
N MET A 74 -4.54 2.59 11.03
CA MET A 74 -4.59 3.40 9.80
C MET A 74 -5.99 3.95 9.52
N GLU A 75 -6.87 3.96 10.53
CA GLU A 75 -8.22 4.53 10.42
C GLU A 75 -8.15 6.05 10.23
N LEU A 76 -8.89 6.56 9.24
CA LEU A 76 -9.06 7.99 9.04
C LEU A 76 -10.06 8.53 10.08
N THR A 77 -9.54 9.23 11.08
CA THR A 77 -10.34 9.83 12.17
C THR A 77 -10.80 11.26 11.87
N HIS A 78 -10.33 11.85 10.77
CA HIS A 78 -10.71 13.19 10.37
C HIS A 78 -12.19 13.20 9.94
N PRO A 79 -13.04 14.10 10.47
CA PRO A 79 -14.48 14.09 10.20
C PRO A 79 -14.80 14.34 8.71
N GLY A 80 -13.92 15.07 8.00
CA GLY A 80 -14.10 15.41 6.59
C GLY A 80 -15.44 16.12 6.32
N PRO A 81 -15.79 16.37 5.05
CA PRO A 81 -17.13 16.78 4.71
C PRO A 81 -18.05 15.56 4.86
N HIS A 82 -18.85 15.53 5.94
CA HIS A 82 -19.85 14.47 6.19
C HIS A 82 -20.80 14.26 4.98
N SER A 83 -20.95 15.27 4.12
CA SER A 83 -21.74 15.26 2.88
C SER A 83 -21.26 14.25 1.82
N LEU A 84 -20.05 13.69 1.94
CA LEU A 84 -19.51 12.71 0.98
C LEU A 84 -19.86 11.25 1.33
N GLY A 85 -20.55 11.00 2.45
CA GLY A 85 -20.98 9.64 2.83
C GLY A 85 -19.83 8.67 3.12
N LEU A 86 -18.64 9.20 3.42
CA LEU A 86 -17.43 8.43 3.70
C LEU A 86 -17.44 8.01 5.18
N VAL A 87 -17.98 6.83 5.47
CA VAL A 87 -17.94 6.24 6.81
C VAL A 87 -16.79 5.22 6.86
N ARG A 88 -15.91 5.34 7.86
CA ARG A 88 -14.80 4.40 8.16
C ARG A 88 -13.90 4.12 6.94
N ARG A 89 -12.97 5.03 6.67
CA ARG A 89 -11.93 4.89 5.64
C ARG A 89 -10.56 4.66 6.27
N CYS A 90 -9.62 4.20 5.46
CA CYS A 90 -8.21 4.21 5.79
C CYS A 90 -7.56 5.50 5.29
N LYS A 91 -6.52 5.95 6.00
CA LYS A 91 -5.55 6.92 5.47
C LYS A 91 -4.81 6.30 4.29
N ARG A 92 -4.18 7.09 3.43
CA ARG A 92 -3.26 6.56 2.43
C ARG A 92 -1.95 6.16 3.08
N TRP A 93 -1.61 4.89 2.97
CA TRP A 93 -0.37 4.32 3.52
C TRP A 93 0.14 3.17 2.65
N ALA A 94 1.39 2.80 2.84
CA ALA A 94 1.98 1.62 2.25
C ALA A 94 2.95 0.97 3.23
N MET A 95 3.09 -0.35 3.15
CA MET A 95 4.11 -1.08 3.91
C MET A 95 4.87 -2.06 3.05
N TYR A 96 6.16 -2.21 3.36
CA TYR A 96 7.00 -3.27 2.82
C TYR A 96 7.14 -4.37 3.88
N VAL A 97 6.76 -5.58 3.50
CA VAL A 97 6.80 -6.78 4.33
C VAL A 97 7.81 -7.75 3.74
N LYS A 98 8.80 -8.14 4.54
CA LYS A 98 9.83 -9.13 4.18
C LYS A 98 9.76 -10.28 5.17
N ASN A 99 9.58 -11.51 4.71
CA ASN A 99 9.50 -12.70 5.59
C ASN A 99 8.48 -12.58 6.75
N ASN A 100 7.30 -12.00 6.48
CA ASN A 100 6.26 -11.66 7.47
C ASN A 100 6.65 -10.61 8.53
N ILE A 101 7.76 -9.91 8.34
CA ILE A 101 8.17 -8.78 9.18
C ILE A 101 7.91 -7.49 8.40
N VAL A 102 7.27 -6.51 9.03
CA VAL A 102 7.12 -5.17 8.47
C VAL A 102 8.46 -4.45 8.60
N GLU A 103 9.12 -4.20 7.48
CA GLU A 103 10.44 -3.55 7.42
C GLU A 103 10.31 -2.04 7.21
N TYR A 104 9.23 -1.59 6.57
CA TYR A 104 8.98 -0.18 6.29
C TYR A 104 7.49 0.13 6.27
N VAL A 105 7.12 1.30 6.76
CA VAL A 105 5.76 1.87 6.69
C VAL A 105 5.89 3.33 6.28
N ALA A 106 5.08 3.73 5.30
CA ALA A 106 4.90 5.12 4.89
C ALA A 106 3.43 5.49 5.00
N VAL A 107 3.15 6.72 5.43
CA VAL A 107 1.80 7.28 5.57
C VAL A 107 1.82 8.67 4.92
N SER A 108 0.85 8.96 4.07
CA SER A 108 0.71 10.26 3.37
C SER A 108 -0.18 11.26 4.12
N GLU A 109 -0.69 10.91 5.30
CA GLU A 109 -1.47 11.83 6.14
C GLU A 109 -0.65 13.07 6.51
N ALA A 110 -1.24 14.24 6.32
CA ALA A 110 -0.71 15.54 6.75
C ALA A 110 -1.82 16.41 7.36
N GLU A 111 -1.45 17.46 8.10
CA GLU A 111 -2.40 18.38 8.73
C GLU A 111 -3.36 19.03 7.70
N ASN A 112 -2.83 19.38 6.53
CA ASN A 112 -3.57 19.95 5.41
C ASN A 112 -4.08 18.90 4.40
N ASP A 113 -3.75 17.62 4.59
CA ASP A 113 -4.21 16.49 3.77
C ASP A 113 -4.43 15.24 4.66
N PRO A 114 -5.51 15.21 5.47
CA PRO A 114 -5.69 14.15 6.46
C PRO A 114 -5.89 12.76 5.85
N ALA A 115 -6.38 12.68 4.61
CA ALA A 115 -6.53 11.43 3.89
C ALA A 115 -5.22 11.00 3.20
N GLY A 116 -4.31 11.95 2.94
CA GLY A 116 -3.13 11.73 2.11
C GLY A 116 -3.48 11.60 0.62
N ASP A 117 -4.59 12.18 0.18
CA ASP A 117 -5.07 12.03 -1.19
C ASP A 117 -4.45 13.06 -2.13
N ASP A 118 -4.16 14.27 -1.64
CA ASP A 118 -3.64 15.38 -2.43
C ASP A 118 -2.12 15.27 -2.61
N PHE A 119 -1.41 14.74 -1.60
CA PHE A 119 0.05 14.53 -1.61
C PHE A 119 0.43 13.06 -1.33
N PRO A 120 0.17 12.15 -2.29
CA PRO A 120 0.34 10.71 -2.08
C PRO A 120 1.78 10.21 -2.23
N GLU A 121 2.76 11.07 -2.51
CA GLU A 121 4.08 10.70 -3.02
C GLU A 121 4.83 9.73 -2.11
N ALA A 122 4.74 9.92 -0.80
CA ALA A 122 5.39 9.08 0.21
C ALA A 122 4.95 7.60 0.16
N THR A 123 3.75 7.33 -0.37
CA THR A 123 3.16 5.99 -0.45
C THR A 123 3.15 5.44 -1.88
N CYS A 124 3.60 6.23 -2.86
CA CYS A 124 3.74 5.79 -4.24
C CYS A 124 4.96 4.88 -4.40
N ALA A 125 4.87 3.98 -5.38
CA ALA A 125 5.90 2.96 -5.61
C ALA A 125 7.34 3.50 -5.79
N PRO A 126 7.61 4.65 -6.44
CA PRO A 126 8.96 5.21 -6.49
C PRO A 126 9.56 5.49 -5.10
N ALA A 127 8.80 6.11 -4.20
CA ALA A 127 9.26 6.39 -2.84
C ALA A 127 9.51 5.12 -2.04
N ILE A 128 8.67 4.09 -2.24
CA ILE A 128 8.86 2.79 -1.57
C ILE A 128 10.09 2.06 -2.13
N ILE A 129 10.32 2.10 -3.44
CA ILE A 129 11.51 1.54 -4.09
C ILE A 129 12.79 2.19 -3.52
N GLU A 130 12.81 3.52 -3.40
CA GLU A 130 13.93 4.25 -2.79
C GLU A 130 14.14 3.85 -1.32
N ALA A 131 13.06 3.74 -0.54
CA ALA A 131 13.13 3.30 0.85
C ALA A 131 13.70 1.88 0.98
N ILE A 132 13.28 0.96 0.13
CA ILE A 132 13.82 -0.42 0.10
C ILE A 132 15.32 -0.39 -0.21
N HIS A 133 15.75 0.36 -1.22
CA HIS A 133 17.16 0.50 -1.54
C HIS A 133 17.99 1.05 -0.36
N ALA A 134 17.46 2.06 0.35
CA ALA A 134 18.12 2.63 1.52
C ALA A 134 18.24 1.62 2.67
N LEU A 135 17.19 0.83 2.93
CA LEU A 135 17.20 -0.22 3.95
C LEU A 135 18.24 -1.30 3.64
N GLU A 136 18.30 -1.77 2.39
CA GLU A 136 19.30 -2.75 1.99
C GLU A 136 20.74 -2.21 2.05
N ALA A 137 20.94 -0.94 1.70
CA ALA A 137 22.25 -0.29 1.81
C ALA A 137 22.70 -0.17 3.27
N GLY A 138 21.79 0.17 4.18
CA GLY A 138 22.06 0.21 5.63
C GLY A 138 22.38 -1.17 6.23
N GLN A 139 21.71 -2.23 5.74
CA GLN A 139 21.98 -3.61 6.16
C GLN A 139 23.37 -4.10 5.71
N ARG A 140 23.84 -3.71 4.50
CA ARG A 140 25.18 -4.08 4.01
C ARG A 140 26.32 -3.42 4.79
N GLN A 141 26.11 -2.23 5.36
CA GLN A 141 27.12 -1.56 6.18
C GLN A 141 27.26 -2.15 7.60
N ASN A 142 26.26 -2.91 8.06
CA ASN A 142 26.26 -3.58 9.37
C ASN A 142 26.58 -5.08 9.29
N GLY A 143 27.08 -5.57 8.15
CA GLY A 143 27.55 -6.96 7.98
C GLY A 143 28.86 -7.25 8.73
N PRO A 144 29.16 -8.52 9.07
CA PRO A 144 30.22 -8.86 10.01
C PRO A 144 31.60 -8.44 9.48
N ARG A 145 32.36 -7.74 10.35
CA ARG A 145 33.79 -7.47 10.14
C ARG A 145 34.62 -8.73 10.31
#